data_AF-A0A7X9CJ59-F1
#
_entry.id   AF-A0A7X9CJ59-F1
#
_cell.length_a   1.000
_cell.length_b   1.000
_cell.length_c   1.000
_cell.angle_alpha   90.00
_cell.angle_beta   90.00
_cell.angle_gamma   90.00
#
_symmetry.space_group_name_H-M   'P 1'
#
loop_
_entity.id
_entity.type
_entity.pdbx_description
1 polymer ?
#
loop_
_entity_poly.entity_id
_entity_poly.type
_entity_poly.pdbx_seq_one_letter_code
_entity_poly.pdbx_strand_id
1 'polypeptide(L)'
;MHNRTIFTCLLLSILLFTCISCVERKSSDKDEEINRPQRTKETEKLLHNLKATPVKGFMFGHQDDPLYGVTWEGDSGRSDVQSVTGDYPAVMGFDIGKIELDSEKNIDNVAFAIIREEMIRHYKRGGMITVSWHADNPLTGGHSWDVSRDDVVAAILPGGEKHDLFIDWLDRAAAFFNSLITEEGTKV
;
A
#
# COMPACT_ATOMS: atom_id res chain seq x y z
N MET A 1 46.59 -30.23 -64.85
CA MET A 1 47.38 -29.29 -64.03
C MET A 1 46.77 -29.30 -62.64
N HIS A 2 47.17 -30.29 -61.85
CA HIS A 2 48.02 -30.19 -60.65
C HIS A 2 47.21 -29.85 -59.38
N ASN A 3 46.71 -30.93 -58.75
CA ASN A 3 46.61 -31.08 -57.29
C ASN A 3 47.98 -30.86 -56.66
N ARG A 4 48.04 -30.35 -55.41
CA ARG A 4 49.10 -30.52 -54.36
C ARG A 4 49.15 -29.31 -53.42
N THR A 5 49.29 -29.35 -52.08
CA THR A 5 49.51 -30.40 -51.08
C THR A 5 49.24 -29.78 -49.70
N ILE A 6 48.65 -30.55 -48.78
CA ILE A 6 48.71 -30.37 -47.33
C ILE A 6 50.14 -30.70 -46.87
N PHE A 7 50.75 -29.98 -45.90
CA PHE A 7 51.47 -30.52 -44.73
C PHE A 7 52.35 -29.49 -43.95
N THR A 8 52.13 -29.44 -42.63
CA THR A 8 53.07 -29.28 -41.49
C THR A 8 53.84 -27.98 -41.17
N CYS A 9 53.61 -27.47 -39.95
CA CYS A 9 54.58 -27.23 -38.84
C CYS A 9 53.91 -26.29 -37.81
N LEU A 10 53.26 -26.76 -36.74
CA LEU A 10 53.78 -27.19 -35.43
C LEU A 10 54.77 -26.19 -34.76
N LEU A 11 54.35 -25.70 -33.57
CA LEU A 11 55.10 -25.13 -32.41
C LEU A 11 55.53 -23.64 -32.41
N LEU A 12 54.80 -22.82 -31.63
CA LEU A 12 55.28 -22.09 -30.42
C LEU A 12 54.07 -21.35 -29.79
N SER A 13 53.38 -21.89 -28.78
CA SER A 13 53.42 -21.44 -27.36
C SER A 13 53.75 -19.95 -27.19
N ILE A 14 52.90 -19.10 -26.59
CA ILE A 14 52.81 -18.89 -25.13
C ILE A 14 51.58 -18.03 -24.77
N LEU A 15 50.88 -18.47 -23.71
CA LEU A 15 49.99 -17.78 -22.76
C LEU A 15 49.44 -16.38 -23.06
N LEU A 16 48.11 -16.29 -23.09
CA LEU A 16 47.35 -15.33 -22.26
C LEU A 16 45.97 -15.92 -21.99
N PHE A 17 45.91 -16.83 -21.01
CA PHE A 17 44.68 -17.18 -20.30
C PHE A 17 44.30 -15.97 -19.44
N THR A 18 43.61 -14.98 -20.03
CA THR A 18 42.87 -14.00 -19.23
C THR A 18 41.59 -14.68 -18.76
N CYS A 19 41.70 -15.32 -17.60
CA CYS A 19 40.53 -15.62 -16.78
C CYS A 19 39.86 -14.30 -16.42
N ILE A 20 38.95 -13.82 -17.26
CA ILE A 20 37.91 -12.90 -16.84
C ILE A 20 36.92 -13.78 -16.07
N SER A 21 37.22 -13.98 -14.78
CA SER A 21 36.19 -14.36 -13.84
C SER A 21 35.11 -13.29 -13.95
N CYS A 22 33.94 -13.67 -14.46
CA CYS A 22 32.73 -12.96 -14.11
C CYS A 22 32.59 -13.12 -12.60
N VAL A 23 33.14 -12.14 -11.87
CA VAL A 23 32.76 -11.88 -10.49
C VAL A 23 31.25 -11.73 -10.53
N GLU A 24 30.52 -12.69 -9.97
CA GLU A 24 29.16 -12.45 -9.53
C GLU A 24 29.22 -11.19 -8.67
N ARG A 25 28.71 -10.09 -9.20
CA ARG A 25 28.27 -8.99 -8.36
C ARG A 25 27.22 -9.60 -7.46
N LYS A 26 27.63 -9.94 -6.24
CA LYS A 26 26.72 -10.08 -5.13
C LYS A 26 26.01 -8.72 -5.06
N SER A 27 24.81 -8.64 -5.63
CA SER A 27 23.92 -7.53 -5.34
C SER A 27 23.84 -7.46 -3.82
N SER A 28 23.86 -6.23 -3.30
CA SER A 28 23.79 -5.93 -1.88
C SER A 28 22.40 -6.28 -1.33
N ASP A 29 22.04 -7.56 -1.36
CA ASP A 29 20.80 -8.10 -0.77
C ASP A 29 20.74 -7.77 0.73
N LYS A 30 21.92 -7.66 1.37
CA LYS A 30 22.06 -7.27 2.78
C LYS A 30 21.74 -5.79 3.05
N ASP A 31 22.02 -4.88 2.12
CA ASP A 31 21.71 -3.45 2.32
C ASP A 31 20.23 -3.16 2.02
N GLU A 32 19.60 -3.94 1.13
CA GLU A 32 18.15 -3.92 0.96
C GLU A 32 17.40 -4.51 2.17
N GLU A 33 17.91 -5.57 2.79
CA GLU A 33 17.28 -6.20 3.96
C GLU A 33 17.30 -5.29 5.21
N ILE A 34 18.37 -4.52 5.41
CA ILE A 34 18.53 -3.60 6.54
C ILE A 34 17.60 -2.37 6.45
N ASN A 35 17.12 -2.01 5.25
CA ASN A 35 16.26 -0.85 5.02
C ASN A 35 14.79 -1.20 4.72
N ARG A 36 14.36 -2.46 4.85
CA ARG A 36 12.93 -2.79 4.70
C ARG A 36 12.15 -2.19 5.88
N PRO A 37 11.05 -1.46 5.63
CA PRO A 37 10.14 -1.04 6.69
C PRO A 37 9.69 -2.27 7.46
N GLN A 38 10.05 -2.35 8.74
CA GLN A 38 9.64 -3.45 9.59
C GLN A 38 8.19 -3.20 10.02
N ARG A 39 7.31 -4.18 9.77
CA ARG A 39 5.94 -4.15 10.28
C ARG A 39 5.95 -4.15 11.80
N THR A 40 4.96 -3.52 12.43
CA THR A 40 4.81 -3.56 13.88
C THR A 40 4.46 -4.99 14.32
N LYS A 41 4.61 -5.27 15.63
CA LYS A 41 4.23 -6.59 16.19
C LYS A 41 2.74 -6.85 16.00
N GLU A 42 1.93 -5.81 16.07
CA GLU A 42 0.48 -5.79 15.91
C GLU A 42 0.11 -6.16 14.46
N THR A 43 0.75 -5.53 13.47
CA THR A 43 0.54 -5.85 12.04
C THR A 43 0.97 -7.28 11.70
N GLU A 44 2.08 -7.79 12.26
CA GLU A 44 2.50 -9.18 12.06
C GLU A 44 1.49 -10.17 12.67
N LYS A 45 0.95 -9.88 13.86
CA LYS A 45 -0.12 -10.68 14.47
C LYS A 45 -1.40 -10.65 13.63
N LEU A 46 -1.78 -9.49 13.09
CA LEU A 46 -2.93 -9.36 12.19
C LEU A 46 -2.74 -10.26 10.96
N LEU A 47 -1.59 -10.19 10.29
CA LEU A 47 -1.29 -11.03 9.12
C LEU A 47 -1.37 -12.53 9.46
N HIS A 48 -0.78 -12.93 10.58
CA HIS A 48 -0.83 -14.32 11.05
C HIS A 48 -2.29 -14.77 11.28
N ASN A 49 -3.09 -13.95 11.97
CA ASN A 49 -4.48 -14.27 12.26
C ASN A 49 -5.33 -14.33 10.99
N LEU A 50 -5.15 -13.41 10.04
CA LEU A 50 -5.86 -13.41 8.76
C LEU A 50 -5.60 -14.69 7.94
N LYS A 51 -4.37 -15.22 7.98
CA LYS A 51 -4.05 -16.51 7.34
C LYS A 51 -4.74 -17.69 8.03
N ALA A 52 -5.01 -17.60 9.33
CA ALA A 52 -5.62 -18.67 10.11
C ALA A 52 -7.17 -18.61 10.16
N THR A 53 -7.77 -17.42 9.97
CA THR A 53 -9.22 -17.20 10.05
C THR A 53 -10.05 -18.15 9.18
N PRO A 54 -9.70 -18.44 7.91
CA PRO A 54 -10.51 -19.30 7.05
C PRO A 54 -10.77 -20.71 7.60
N VAL A 55 -9.92 -21.20 8.51
CA VAL A 55 -10.11 -22.50 9.18
C VAL A 55 -11.26 -22.46 10.20
N LYS A 56 -11.56 -21.28 10.75
CA LYS A 56 -12.59 -21.08 11.78
C LYS A 56 -13.87 -20.47 11.22
N GLY A 57 -13.79 -19.74 10.11
CA GLY A 57 -14.93 -19.06 9.50
C GLY A 57 -14.49 -17.89 8.62
N PHE A 58 -15.33 -16.85 8.58
CA PHE A 58 -15.07 -15.63 7.82
C PHE A 58 -15.27 -14.40 8.72
N MET A 59 -14.73 -13.26 8.30
CA MET A 59 -14.98 -11.97 8.93
C MET A 59 -15.99 -11.20 8.09
N PHE A 60 -17.09 -10.76 8.72
CA PHE A 60 -18.03 -9.84 8.09
C PHE A 60 -17.49 -8.41 8.14
N GLY A 61 -17.66 -7.66 7.05
CA GLY A 61 -17.17 -6.29 6.92
C GLY A 61 -18.23 -5.32 6.44
N HIS A 62 -18.12 -4.07 6.89
CA HIS A 62 -18.98 -2.96 6.47
C HIS A 62 -18.16 -1.67 6.33
N GLN A 63 -18.43 -0.90 5.26
CA GLN A 63 -17.78 0.37 4.99
C GLN A 63 -18.45 1.48 5.79
N ASP A 64 -17.66 2.39 6.36
CA ASP A 64 -18.11 3.60 7.07
C ASP A 64 -19.06 3.33 8.25
N ASP A 65 -19.06 2.10 8.76
CA ASP A 65 -20.03 1.60 9.75
C ASP A 65 -20.26 2.51 10.98
N PRO A 66 -19.22 3.14 11.57
CA PRO A 66 -19.42 3.98 12.74
C PRO A 66 -19.58 5.48 12.41
N LEU A 67 -19.53 5.86 11.12
CA LEU A 67 -19.53 7.26 10.70
C LEU A 67 -20.95 7.77 10.51
N TYR A 68 -21.79 6.97 9.85
CA TYR A 68 -23.18 7.25 9.56
C TYR A 68 -23.93 5.95 9.23
N GLY A 69 -25.25 6.04 9.17
CA GLY A 69 -26.12 4.97 8.72
C GLY A 69 -27.27 5.52 7.88
N VAL A 70 -28.24 4.68 7.56
CA VAL A 70 -29.33 5.07 6.63
C VAL A 70 -30.13 6.27 7.13
N THR A 71 -30.24 6.46 8.45
CA THR A 71 -31.09 7.49 9.06
C THR A 71 -30.38 8.34 10.10
N TRP A 72 -29.06 8.29 10.20
CA TRP A 72 -28.27 9.01 11.22
C TRP A 72 -26.86 9.30 10.71
N GLU A 73 -26.23 10.34 11.26
CA GLU A 73 -24.86 10.74 10.94
C GLU A 73 -24.22 11.34 12.20
N GLY A 74 -22.97 10.97 12.50
CA GLY A 74 -22.19 11.60 13.56
C GLY A 74 -22.49 11.15 14.99
N ASP A 75 -23.38 10.17 15.18
CA ASP A 75 -23.59 9.54 16.49
C ASP A 75 -22.36 8.66 16.82
N SER A 76 -21.46 9.18 17.67
CA SER A 76 -20.20 8.52 18.02
C SER A 76 -20.38 7.04 18.41
N GLY A 77 -19.71 6.15 17.67
CA GLY A 77 -19.76 4.70 17.88
C GLY A 77 -21.10 4.03 17.58
N ARG A 78 -22.10 4.71 17.00
CA ARG A 78 -23.32 4.03 16.55
C ARG A 78 -23.01 3.18 15.32
N SER A 79 -23.78 2.11 15.08
CA SER A 79 -23.61 1.21 13.92
C SER A 79 -24.96 0.61 13.52
N ASP A 80 -25.29 0.64 12.24
CA ASP A 80 -26.49 -0.03 11.72
C ASP A 80 -26.36 -1.56 11.89
N VAL A 81 -25.16 -2.11 11.67
CA VAL A 81 -24.87 -3.54 11.85
C VAL A 81 -25.06 -3.95 13.30
N GLN A 82 -24.51 -3.19 14.25
CA GLN A 82 -24.68 -3.45 15.68
C GLN A 82 -26.15 -3.32 16.10
N SER A 83 -26.86 -2.32 15.60
CA SER A 83 -28.27 -2.09 15.92
C SER A 83 -29.17 -3.26 15.49
N VAL A 84 -28.82 -3.92 14.38
CA VAL A 84 -29.58 -5.05 13.84
C VAL A 84 -29.16 -6.38 14.47
N THR A 85 -27.86 -6.60 14.67
CA THR A 85 -27.32 -7.93 15.00
C THR A 85 -26.87 -8.08 16.45
N GLY A 86 -26.67 -6.97 17.17
CA GLY A 86 -26.12 -6.93 18.52
C GLY A 86 -24.59 -6.78 18.58
N ASP A 87 -23.88 -6.94 17.46
CA ASP A 87 -22.41 -6.88 17.39
C ASP A 87 -21.91 -5.97 16.26
N TYR A 88 -20.74 -5.36 16.43
CA TYR A 88 -20.07 -4.62 15.36
C TYR A 88 -19.55 -5.55 14.25
N PRO A 89 -19.37 -5.06 13.01
CA PRO A 89 -18.68 -5.83 11.99
C PRO A 89 -17.24 -6.13 12.43
N ALA A 90 -16.73 -7.32 12.08
CA ALA A 90 -15.36 -7.70 12.39
C ALA A 90 -14.34 -6.85 11.59
N VAL A 91 -14.72 -6.40 10.40
CA VAL A 91 -13.94 -5.50 9.54
C VAL A 91 -14.69 -4.19 9.33
N MET A 92 -14.05 -3.05 9.58
CA MET A 92 -14.56 -1.76 9.14
C MET A 92 -13.69 -1.21 8.01
N GLY A 93 -14.34 -0.81 6.93
CA GLY A 93 -13.72 -0.10 5.83
C GLY A 93 -13.88 1.41 5.97
N PHE A 94 -12.87 2.16 5.56
CA PHE A 94 -12.88 3.63 5.54
C PHE A 94 -12.26 4.13 4.23
N ASP A 95 -12.69 5.29 3.73
CA ASP A 95 -12.09 5.90 2.54
C ASP A 95 -11.31 7.17 2.87
N ILE A 96 -10.13 7.31 2.26
CA ILE A 96 -9.26 8.47 2.43
C ILE A 96 -9.18 9.40 1.20
N GLY A 97 -10.09 9.28 0.24
CA GLY A 97 -10.19 10.22 -0.90
C GLY A 97 -10.25 11.67 -0.42
N LYS A 98 -9.62 12.59 -1.16
CA LYS A 98 -9.38 14.00 -0.78
C LYS A 98 -8.27 14.25 0.24
N ILE A 99 -7.69 13.23 0.88
CA ILE A 99 -6.51 13.42 1.77
C ILE A 99 -5.34 14.04 1.01
N GLU A 100 -5.21 13.70 -0.28
CA GLU A 100 -4.21 14.21 -1.20
C GLU A 100 -4.27 15.73 -1.41
N LEU A 101 -5.44 16.33 -1.15
CA LEU A 101 -5.68 17.76 -1.33
C LEU A 101 -5.58 18.57 -0.04
N ASP A 102 -5.12 17.97 1.07
CA ASP A 102 -5.19 18.57 2.41
C ASP A 102 -6.61 18.89 2.88
N SER A 103 -7.61 18.19 2.34
CA SER A 103 -8.99 18.42 2.73
C SER A 103 -9.20 18.07 4.20
N GLU A 104 -10.05 18.82 4.91
CA GLU A 104 -10.48 18.45 6.27
C GLU A 104 -11.37 17.20 6.28
N LYS A 105 -11.98 16.89 5.13
CA LYS A 105 -12.98 15.83 4.97
C LYS A 105 -12.67 14.94 3.77
N ASN A 106 -13.09 13.69 3.85
CA ASN A 106 -12.95 12.74 2.76
C ASN A 106 -13.97 13.00 1.63
N ILE A 107 -13.97 12.14 0.62
CA ILE A 107 -14.88 12.21 -0.55
C ILE A 107 -16.37 12.15 -0.18
N ASP A 108 -16.71 11.51 0.95
CA ASP A 108 -18.07 11.36 1.47
C ASP A 108 -18.42 12.44 2.52
N ASN A 109 -17.65 13.53 2.59
CA ASN A 109 -17.87 14.67 3.48
C ASN A 109 -17.74 14.35 4.98
N VAL A 110 -17.03 13.26 5.32
CA VAL A 110 -16.69 12.91 6.71
C VAL A 110 -15.33 13.49 7.10
N ALA A 111 -15.25 14.14 8.26
CA ALA A 111 -14.00 14.72 8.74
C ALA A 111 -12.94 13.65 9.04
N PHE A 112 -11.71 13.85 8.56
CA PHE A 112 -10.59 12.92 8.82
C PHE A 112 -10.28 12.75 10.30
N ALA A 113 -10.55 13.78 11.11
CA ALA A 113 -10.46 13.68 12.56
C ALA A 113 -11.40 12.61 13.14
N ILE A 114 -12.64 12.55 12.67
CA ILE A 114 -13.64 11.55 13.09
C ILE A 114 -13.25 10.16 12.56
N ILE A 115 -12.84 10.06 11.29
CA ILE A 115 -12.36 8.80 10.70
C ILE A 115 -11.23 8.21 11.55
N ARG A 116 -10.22 9.02 11.89
CA ARG A 116 -9.11 8.61 12.77
C ARG A 116 -9.59 8.12 14.13
N GLU A 117 -10.49 8.86 14.78
CA GLU A 117 -11.04 8.48 16.08
C GLU A 117 -11.77 7.13 16.02
N GLU A 118 -12.60 6.91 14.99
CA GLU A 118 -13.34 5.66 14.84
C GLU A 118 -12.45 4.48 14.45
N MET A 119 -11.42 4.69 13.63
CA MET A 119 -10.40 3.68 13.37
C MET A 119 -9.72 3.24 14.67
N ILE A 120 -9.29 4.18 15.51
CA ILE A 120 -8.68 3.87 16.81
C ILE A 120 -9.68 3.16 17.73
N ARG A 121 -10.95 3.60 17.78
CA ARG A 121 -12.00 2.93 18.56
C ARG A 121 -12.24 1.49 18.08
N HIS A 122 -12.25 1.26 16.78
CA HIS A 122 -12.43 -0.06 16.19
C HIS A 122 -11.26 -1.00 16.47
N TYR A 123 -10.03 -0.48 16.39
CA TYR A 123 -8.84 -1.22 16.81
C TYR A 123 -8.89 -1.59 18.30
N LYS A 124 -9.28 -0.65 19.18
CA LYS A 124 -9.38 -0.89 20.64
C LYS A 124 -10.38 -1.99 21.01
N ARG A 125 -11.43 -2.20 20.20
CA ARG A 125 -12.40 -3.30 20.37
C ARG A 125 -11.99 -4.61 19.67
N GLY A 126 -10.78 -4.68 19.11
CA GLY A 126 -10.24 -5.88 18.46
C GLY A 126 -10.68 -6.06 17.00
N GLY A 127 -11.26 -5.03 16.40
CA GLY A 127 -11.70 -5.03 15.02
C GLY A 127 -10.55 -4.84 14.02
N MET A 128 -10.74 -5.33 12.80
CA MET A 128 -9.84 -5.10 11.69
C MET A 128 -10.26 -3.85 10.91
N ILE A 129 -9.28 -3.07 10.50
CA ILE A 129 -9.47 -1.88 9.68
C ILE A 129 -8.96 -2.18 8.27
N THR A 130 -9.73 -1.75 7.26
CA THR A 130 -9.29 -1.70 5.87
C THR A 130 -9.53 -0.30 5.33
N VAL A 131 -8.69 0.15 4.40
CA VAL A 131 -8.75 1.51 3.87
C VAL A 131 -8.68 1.48 2.35
N SER A 132 -9.64 2.13 1.71
CA SER A 132 -9.64 2.44 0.29
C SER A 132 -9.24 3.90 0.06
N TRP A 133 -8.88 4.23 -1.18
CA TRP A 133 -8.51 5.59 -1.54
C TRP A 133 -9.06 5.95 -2.91
N HIS A 134 -10.16 6.71 -2.92
CA HIS A 134 -10.68 7.35 -4.12
C HIS A 134 -9.96 8.70 -4.32
N ALA A 135 -8.69 8.63 -4.71
CA ALA A 135 -7.89 9.82 -5.00
C ALA A 135 -8.44 10.58 -6.22
N ASP A 136 -8.32 11.91 -6.21
CA ASP A 136 -8.58 12.73 -7.39
C ASP A 136 -7.62 12.38 -8.54
N ASN A 137 -7.94 12.82 -9.76
CA ASN A 137 -7.11 12.61 -10.92
C ASN A 137 -5.98 13.67 -10.95
N PRO A 138 -4.70 13.29 -10.74
CA PRO A 138 -3.60 14.25 -10.61
C PRO A 138 -3.25 14.96 -11.93
N LEU A 139 -3.69 14.40 -13.06
CA LEU A 139 -3.42 14.95 -14.38
C LEU A 139 -4.48 15.99 -14.79
N THR A 140 -5.75 15.64 -14.62
CA THR A 140 -6.88 16.47 -15.07
C THR A 140 -7.43 17.40 -13.97
N GLY A 141 -7.17 17.08 -12.70
CA GLY A 141 -7.79 17.73 -11.54
C GLY A 141 -9.23 17.29 -11.26
N GLY A 142 -9.75 16.27 -11.97
CA GLY A 142 -11.07 15.70 -11.73
C GLY A 142 -11.12 14.73 -10.55
N HIS A 143 -12.28 14.14 -10.28
CA HIS A 143 -12.46 13.09 -9.27
C HIS A 143 -11.97 11.71 -9.78
N SER A 144 -11.99 10.67 -8.94
CA SER A 144 -11.54 9.30 -9.30
C SER A 144 -12.24 8.69 -10.52
N TRP A 145 -13.46 9.12 -10.84
CA TRP A 145 -14.20 8.69 -12.04
C TRP A 145 -13.91 9.54 -13.29
N ASP A 146 -13.00 10.51 -13.24
CA ASP A 146 -12.59 11.26 -14.42
C ASP A 146 -11.65 10.41 -15.29
N VAL A 147 -12.25 9.82 -16.31
CA VAL A 147 -11.60 8.97 -17.32
C VAL A 147 -11.44 9.71 -18.66
N SER A 148 -11.39 11.05 -18.64
CA SER A 148 -11.22 11.86 -19.86
C SER A 148 -9.82 11.74 -20.49
N ARG A 149 -8.86 11.17 -19.77
CA ARG A 149 -7.47 10.92 -20.17
C ARG A 149 -7.10 9.46 -19.91
N ASP A 150 -6.36 8.86 -20.84
CA ASP A 150 -5.86 7.48 -20.77
C ASP A 150 -4.38 7.39 -20.37
N ASP A 151 -3.70 8.52 -20.19
CA ASP A 151 -2.28 8.64 -19.86
C ASP A 151 -2.00 9.06 -18.41
N VAL A 152 -3.04 9.15 -17.57
CA VAL A 152 -2.94 9.59 -16.17
C VAL A 152 -1.93 8.75 -15.37
N VAL A 153 -1.97 7.43 -15.53
CA VAL A 153 -1.04 6.52 -14.83
C VAL A 153 0.39 6.74 -15.31
N ALA A 154 0.61 6.94 -16.61
CA ALA A 154 1.94 7.22 -17.14
C ALA A 154 2.49 8.54 -16.58
N ALA A 155 1.63 9.55 -16.37
CA ALA A 155 2.03 10.84 -15.81
C ALA A 155 2.51 10.76 -14.35
N ILE A 156 2.07 9.79 -13.54
CA ILE A 156 2.47 9.67 -12.12
C ILE A 156 3.66 8.72 -11.86
N LEU A 157 4.01 7.87 -12.84
CA LEU A 157 5.16 6.97 -12.73
C LEU A 157 6.49 7.76 -12.74
N PRO A 158 7.61 7.19 -12.25
CA PRO A 158 8.91 7.85 -12.29
C PRO A 158 9.27 8.40 -13.67
N GLY A 159 9.55 9.70 -13.74
CA GLY A 159 9.82 10.42 -14.99
C GLY A 159 8.58 11.05 -15.67
N GLY A 160 7.38 10.79 -15.17
CA GLY A 160 6.14 11.43 -15.62
C GLY A 160 5.94 12.83 -15.04
N GLU A 161 5.15 13.67 -15.71
CA GLU A 161 4.99 15.09 -15.36
C GLU A 161 4.23 15.35 -14.04
N LYS A 162 3.52 14.35 -13.52
CA LYS A 162 2.79 14.38 -12.24
C LYS A 162 3.44 13.49 -11.17
N HIS A 163 4.65 12.99 -11.41
CA HIS A 163 5.34 12.12 -10.46
C HIS A 163 5.50 12.75 -9.08
N ASP A 164 6.11 13.93 -9.01
CA ASP A 164 6.37 14.61 -7.73
C ASP A 164 5.06 14.95 -7.00
N LEU A 165 4.03 15.37 -7.75
CA LEU A 165 2.70 15.60 -7.18
C LEU A 165 2.12 14.34 -6.54
N PHE A 166 2.25 13.18 -7.20
CA PHE A 166 1.74 11.93 -6.66
C PHE A 166 2.56 11.43 -5.46
N ILE A 167 3.88 11.70 -5.41
CA ILE A 167 4.69 11.45 -4.22
C ILE A 167 4.18 12.30 -3.04
N ASP A 168 3.90 13.59 -3.23
CA ASP A 168 3.32 14.44 -2.19
C ASP A 168 1.96 13.90 -1.69
N TRP A 169 1.16 13.32 -2.59
CA TRP A 169 -0.11 12.68 -2.23
C TRP A 169 0.09 11.43 -1.37
N LEU A 170 1.08 10.60 -1.71
CA LEU A 170 1.46 9.44 -0.91
C LEU A 170 1.98 9.85 0.47
N ASP A 171 2.73 10.96 0.56
CA ASP A 171 3.23 11.49 1.83
C ASP A 171 2.08 11.95 2.74
N ARG A 172 1.03 12.57 2.19
CA ARG A 172 -0.18 12.95 2.95
C ARG A 172 -0.92 11.73 3.47
N ALA A 173 -1.11 10.72 2.63
CA ALA A 173 -1.71 9.45 3.06
C ALA A 173 -0.85 8.78 4.15
N ALA A 174 0.47 8.75 3.98
CA ALA A 174 1.40 8.21 4.97
C ALA A 174 1.34 8.99 6.29
N ALA A 175 1.24 10.32 6.25
CA ALA A 175 1.08 11.16 7.43
C ALA A 175 -0.22 10.84 8.19
N PHE A 176 -1.33 10.63 7.47
CA PHE A 176 -2.59 10.18 8.08
C PHE A 176 -2.43 8.83 8.79
N PHE A 177 -1.88 7.81 8.12
CA PHE A 177 -1.66 6.49 8.74
C PHE A 177 -0.69 6.55 9.93
N ASN A 178 0.35 7.39 9.85
CA ASN A 178 1.28 7.60 10.96
C ASN A 178 0.64 8.32 12.16
N SER A 179 -0.51 8.98 11.98
CA SER A 179 -1.27 9.60 13.06
C SER A 179 -2.20 8.63 13.81
N LEU A 180 -2.39 7.41 13.30
CA LEU A 180 -3.22 6.38 13.93
C LEU A 180 -2.44 5.72 15.08
N ILE A 181 -2.49 6.38 16.25
CA ILE A 181 -1.77 5.96 17.45
C ILE A 181 -2.76 5.95 18.62
N THR A 182 -2.79 4.86 19.38
CA THR A 182 -3.61 4.77 20.59
C THR A 182 -3.05 5.66 21.70
N GLU A 183 -3.83 5.90 22.75
CA GLU A 183 -3.39 6.67 23.93
C GLU A 183 -2.15 6.06 24.59
N GLU A 184 -1.96 4.75 24.49
CA GLU A 184 -0.81 4.00 25.02
C GLU A 184 0.42 4.03 24.09
N GLY A 185 0.32 4.74 22.95
CA GLY A 185 1.40 4.84 21.97
C GLY A 185 1.49 3.65 21.00
N THR A 186 0.46 2.79 20.95
CA THR A 186 0.44 1.68 19.99
C THR A 186 0.05 2.21 18.62
N LYS A 187 0.88 1.96 17.60
CA LYS A 187 0.53 2.27 16.22
C LYS A 187 -0.49 1.27 15.71
N VAL A 188 -1.63 1.79 15.25
CA VAL A 188 -2.76 1.01 14.69
C VAL A 188 -2.44 0.54 13.28
#